data_AF-A0A3P7XG92-F1
#
_entry.id   AF-A0A3P7XG92-F1
#
_cell.length_a   1.000
_cell.length_b   1.000
_cell.length_c   1.000
_cell.angle_alpha   90.00
_cell.angle_beta   90.00
_cell.angle_gamma   90.00
#
_symmetry.space_group_name_H-M   'P 1'
#
loop_
_entity.id
_entity.type
_entity.pdbx_description
1 polymer ?
#
loop_
_entity_poly.entity_id
_entity_poly.type
_entity_poly.pdbx_seq_one_letter_code
_entity_poly.pdbx_strand_id
1 'polypeptide(L)'
;MNASHDVGTDSESFGFGGTGKMSHRRQFDSYGEAFGKGDTIGCFLDLDNGSISWSKNGKMFGKAYDIPAPLRSKGLFPSVCLKNAELRFNFGDSAFDFPPPNGWIATSSGSVYKSKPNAPLALIIEPSRELAEQTYEQIKKFKRYLKDPCPRECLLIGGANSKQQMDELHSGVDIVVATPGRLDDLISTQSLLLSNCRFFVLDECDGLLSAGYGDMVSRIHKQIPKATADGNRLQMIVCSATLHSMDVKRLAVSQAL
;
A
#
# COMPACT_ATOMS: atom_id res chain seq x y z
N MET A 1 -19.25 3.70 -1.20
CA MET A 1 -19.42 3.43 0.24
C MET A 1 -20.85 3.78 0.62
N ASN A 2 -21.68 2.79 0.92
CA ASN A 2 -23.04 2.97 1.45
C ASN A 2 -23.01 2.84 2.98
N ALA A 3 -22.19 3.66 3.65
CA ALA A 3 -22.14 3.64 5.12
C ALA A 3 -23.33 4.45 5.66
N SER A 4 -24.33 3.77 6.22
CA SER A 4 -25.29 4.43 7.11
C SER A 4 -24.55 4.90 8.36
N HIS A 5 -24.99 5.99 8.98
CA HIS A 5 -24.34 6.64 10.14
C HIS A 5 -24.28 5.78 11.44
N ASP A 6 -24.54 4.48 11.35
CA ASP A 6 -24.62 3.55 12.47
C ASP A 6 -23.61 2.40 12.30
N VAL A 7 -22.55 2.39 13.12
CA VAL A 7 -21.53 1.33 13.16
C VAL A 7 -22.16 -0.02 13.55
N GLY A 8 -21.84 -1.07 12.80
CA GLY A 8 -22.34 -2.42 13.03
C GLY A 8 -23.77 -2.68 12.52
N THR A 9 -24.32 -1.83 11.65
CA THR A 9 -25.71 -2.00 11.18
C THR A 9 -25.86 -2.55 9.77
N ASP A 10 -24.78 -2.60 8.98
CA ASP A 10 -24.76 -3.18 7.64
C ASP A 10 -24.00 -4.52 7.60
N SER A 11 -23.82 -5.08 6.40
CA SER A 11 -23.14 -6.36 6.19
C SER A 11 -21.62 -6.29 6.15
N GLU A 12 -21.02 -5.09 6.14
CA GLU A 12 -19.58 -4.85 6.08
C GLU A 12 -19.03 -4.18 7.37
N SER A 13 -19.91 -3.89 8.34
CA SER A 13 -19.58 -3.23 9.60
C SER A 13 -19.83 -4.12 10.82
N PHE A 14 -18.93 -4.05 11.80
CA PHE A 14 -18.99 -4.79 13.06
C PHE A 14 -18.87 -3.79 14.22
N GLY A 15 -19.75 -3.87 15.21
CA GLY A 15 -19.82 -2.89 16.29
C GLY A 15 -19.82 -3.51 17.68
N PHE A 16 -19.35 -2.73 18.65
CA PHE A 16 -19.53 -2.98 20.07
C PHE A 16 -19.93 -1.66 20.73
N GLY A 17 -21.06 -1.65 21.42
CA GLY A 17 -21.68 -0.44 21.95
C GLY A 17 -21.60 -0.33 23.48
N GLY A 18 -21.76 0.90 24.00
CA GLY A 18 -21.69 1.23 25.43
C GLY A 18 -22.64 0.45 26.34
N THR A 19 -23.65 -0.22 25.79
CA THR A 19 -24.58 -1.09 26.51
C THR A 19 -24.06 -2.52 26.70
N GLY A 20 -22.83 -2.83 26.28
CA GLY A 20 -22.24 -4.17 26.37
C GLY A 20 -22.71 -5.12 25.25
N LYS A 21 -23.32 -4.58 24.21
CA LYS A 21 -23.85 -5.34 23.07
C LYS A 21 -22.96 -5.24 21.85
N MET A 22 -22.80 -6.35 21.15
CA MET A 22 -22.19 -6.38 19.83
C MET A 22 -23.27 -6.16 18.76
N SER A 23 -22.96 -5.43 17.68
CA SER A 23 -23.89 -5.13 16.59
C SER A 23 -23.37 -5.54 15.20
N HIS A 24 -24.19 -6.28 14.45
CA HIS A 24 -23.94 -6.59 13.03
C HIS A 24 -25.27 -6.73 12.30
N ARG A 25 -25.45 -6.15 11.10
CA ARG A 25 -26.68 -6.27 10.30
C ARG A 25 -27.97 -5.94 11.08
N ARG A 26 -27.93 -4.90 11.92
CA ARG A 26 -29.04 -4.47 12.81
C ARG A 26 -29.46 -5.52 13.85
N GLN A 27 -28.63 -6.52 14.12
CA GLN A 27 -28.78 -7.45 15.24
C GLN A 27 -27.92 -6.98 16.40
N PHE A 28 -28.40 -7.16 17.63
CA PHE A 28 -27.78 -6.64 18.84
C PHE A 28 -27.78 -7.71 19.94
N ASP A 29 -26.64 -8.37 20.12
CA ASP A 29 -26.49 -9.49 21.04
C ASP A 29 -25.63 -9.11 22.24
N SER A 30 -25.91 -9.71 23.39
CA SER A 30 -25.07 -9.58 24.59
C SER A 30 -23.71 -10.22 24.34
N TYR A 31 -22.63 -9.51 24.69
CA TYR A 31 -21.26 -9.98 24.44
C TYR A 31 -20.32 -9.57 25.57
N GLY A 32 -20.22 -8.27 25.84
CA GLY A 32 -19.31 -7.72 26.82
C GLY A 32 -20.05 -7.07 27.99
N GLU A 33 -19.37 -6.14 28.63
CA GLU A 33 -19.91 -5.33 29.72
C GLU A 33 -20.25 -3.92 29.23
N ALA A 34 -21.26 -3.30 29.85
CA ALA A 34 -21.54 -1.89 29.61
C ALA A 34 -20.36 -1.02 30.07
N PHE A 35 -20.14 0.10 29.38
CA PHE A 35 -19.02 1.00 29.65
C PHE A 35 -19.41 2.46 29.53
N GLY A 36 -18.66 3.32 30.21
CA GLY A 36 -18.93 4.76 30.27
C GLY A 36 -17.69 5.59 30.51
N LYS A 37 -17.88 6.77 31.12
CA LYS A 37 -16.79 7.72 31.37
C LYS A 37 -15.68 7.07 32.22
N GLY A 38 -14.45 7.13 31.72
CA GLY A 38 -13.26 6.63 32.41
C GLY A 38 -12.91 5.17 32.10
N ASP A 39 -13.77 4.44 31.39
CA ASP A 39 -13.43 3.11 30.88
C ASP A 39 -12.58 3.21 29.62
N THR A 40 -11.59 2.32 29.51
CA THR A 40 -10.79 2.14 28.29
C THR A 40 -11.22 0.87 27.59
N ILE A 41 -11.59 1.02 26.31
CA ILE A 41 -12.00 -0.10 25.45
C ILE A 41 -10.85 -0.44 24.51
N GLY A 42 -10.35 -1.68 24.61
CA GLY A 42 -9.40 -2.23 23.66
C GLY A 42 -10.13 -2.87 22.48
N CYS A 43 -9.70 -2.58 21.25
CA CYS A 43 -10.25 -3.12 20.01
C CYS A 43 -9.20 -4.00 19.33
N PHE A 44 -9.54 -5.25 19.04
CA PHE A 44 -8.59 -6.26 18.57
C PHE A 44 -9.05 -6.85 17.24
N LEU A 45 -8.17 -6.80 16.24
CA LEU A 45 -8.36 -7.40 14.93
C LEU A 45 -7.31 -8.49 14.72
N ASP A 46 -7.73 -9.75 14.83
CA ASP A 46 -6.88 -10.92 14.58
C ASP A 46 -6.92 -11.26 13.08
N LEU A 47 -5.85 -10.92 12.36
CA LEU A 47 -5.74 -11.17 10.93
C LEU A 47 -5.38 -12.62 10.61
N ASP A 48 -4.76 -13.36 11.54
CA ASP A 48 -4.36 -14.74 11.35
C ASP A 48 -5.57 -15.67 11.38
N ASN A 49 -6.42 -15.49 12.39
CA ASN A 49 -7.65 -16.27 12.55
C ASN A 49 -8.86 -15.61 11.88
N GLY A 50 -8.72 -14.35 11.46
CA GLY A 50 -9.80 -13.56 10.86
C GLY A 50 -10.93 -13.32 11.85
N SER A 51 -10.63 -12.77 13.03
CA SER A 51 -11.61 -12.54 14.09
C SER A 51 -11.52 -11.15 14.71
N ILE A 52 -12.63 -10.70 15.33
CA ILE A 52 -12.71 -9.41 16.02
C ILE A 52 -13.09 -9.65 17.47
N SER A 53 -12.44 -8.93 18.39
CA SER A 53 -12.76 -8.96 19.82
C SER A 53 -12.53 -7.60 20.49
N TRP A 54 -13.10 -7.44 21.68
CA TRP A 54 -12.91 -6.26 22.53
C TRP A 54 -12.49 -6.62 23.95
N SER A 55 -11.95 -5.62 24.64
CA SER A 55 -11.69 -5.66 26.08
C SER A 55 -12.21 -4.40 26.75
N LYS A 56 -12.43 -4.48 28.06
CA LYS A 56 -12.67 -3.32 28.91
C LYS A 56 -11.67 -3.32 30.06
N ASN A 57 -10.93 -2.22 30.22
CA ASN A 57 -9.96 -2.05 31.28
C ASN A 57 -8.99 -3.25 31.41
N GLY A 58 -8.53 -3.76 30.26
CA GLY A 58 -7.62 -4.92 30.17
C GLY A 58 -8.29 -6.30 30.27
N LYS A 59 -9.57 -6.39 30.65
CA LYS A 59 -10.33 -7.66 30.67
C LYS A 59 -10.86 -7.98 29.28
N MET A 60 -10.29 -9.01 28.64
CA MET A 60 -10.75 -9.53 27.36
C MET A 60 -12.14 -10.19 27.47
N PHE A 61 -13.01 -9.95 26.49
CA PHE A 61 -14.34 -10.58 26.43
C PHE A 61 -14.36 -11.88 25.60
N GLY A 62 -13.27 -12.20 24.89
CA GLY A 62 -13.21 -13.32 23.94
C GLY A 62 -13.69 -12.91 22.54
N LYS A 63 -13.80 -13.85 21.61
CA LYS A 63 -14.16 -13.57 20.21
C LYS A 63 -15.60 -13.06 20.10
N ALA A 64 -15.81 -11.94 19.39
CA ALA A 64 -17.14 -11.43 19.04
C ALA A 64 -17.59 -11.88 17.65
N TYR A 65 -16.69 -11.79 16.67
CA TYR A 65 -17.01 -12.05 15.27
C TYR A 65 -15.96 -12.90 14.58
N ASP A 66 -16.42 -13.73 13.65
CA ASP A 66 -15.60 -14.27 12.56
C ASP A 66 -15.75 -13.37 11.34
N ILE A 67 -14.63 -12.90 10.78
CA ILE A 67 -14.60 -12.05 9.60
C ILE A 67 -14.95 -12.92 8.38
N PRO A 68 -16.00 -12.58 7.62
CA PRO A 68 -16.37 -13.29 6.40
C PRO A 68 -15.21 -13.29 5.40
N ALA A 69 -14.99 -14.42 4.71
CA ALA A 69 -13.89 -14.56 3.74
C ALA A 69 -13.77 -13.39 2.72
N PRO A 70 -14.86 -12.84 2.15
CA PRO A 70 -14.78 -11.72 1.22
C PRO A 70 -14.28 -10.40 1.84
N LEU A 71 -14.33 -10.27 3.17
CA LEU A 71 -13.88 -9.07 3.89
C LEU A 71 -12.45 -9.22 4.44
N ARG A 72 -11.91 -10.44 4.51
CA ARG A 72 -10.54 -10.69 5.01
C ARG A 72 -9.46 -10.06 4.15
N SER A 73 -9.73 -9.86 2.86
CA SER A 73 -8.84 -9.19 1.91
C SER A 73 -9.19 -7.70 1.71
N LYS A 74 -10.16 -7.16 2.44
CA LYS A 74 -10.52 -5.73 2.38
C LYS A 74 -9.95 -5.00 3.58
N GLY A 75 -9.64 -3.72 3.40
CA GLY A 75 -9.31 -2.84 4.51
C GLY A 75 -10.51 -2.68 5.44
N LEU A 76 -10.30 -2.95 6.74
CA LEU A 76 -11.25 -2.62 7.80
C LEU A 76 -10.79 -1.33 8.47
N PHE A 77 -11.70 -0.38 8.66
CA PHE A 77 -11.38 0.94 9.18
C PHE A 77 -11.90 1.08 10.62
N PRO A 78 -11.04 1.41 11.60
CA PRO A 78 -11.49 1.70 12.95
C PRO A 78 -12.45 2.90 12.90
N SER A 79 -13.67 2.70 13.40
CA SER A 79 -14.74 3.68 13.32
C SER A 79 -15.42 3.81 14.67
N VAL A 80 -15.87 5.02 15.02
CA VAL A 80 -16.66 5.29 16.22
C VAL A 80 -17.87 6.13 15.88
N CYS A 81 -18.99 5.84 16.52
CA CYS A 81 -20.18 6.68 16.50
C CYS A 81 -20.47 7.12 17.93
N LEU A 82 -20.67 8.43 18.13
CA LEU A 82 -20.87 9.02 19.46
C LEU A 82 -22.17 9.80 19.52
N LYS A 83 -22.74 9.83 20.72
CA LYS A 83 -23.86 10.68 21.08
C LYS A 83 -23.58 11.30 22.44
N ASN A 84 -23.34 12.62 22.46
CA ASN A 84 -23.06 13.40 23.67
C ASN A 84 -21.89 12.84 24.51
N ALA A 85 -20.80 12.43 23.85
CA ALA A 85 -19.62 11.86 24.50
C ALA A 85 -18.34 12.35 23.84
N GLU A 86 -17.25 12.33 24.61
CA GLU A 86 -15.89 12.59 24.14
C GLU A 86 -15.06 11.31 24.32
N LEU A 87 -14.05 11.14 23.46
CA LEU A 87 -13.10 10.03 23.54
C LEU A 87 -11.74 10.45 23.06
N ARG A 88 -10.74 9.72 23.53
CA ARG A 88 -9.36 9.77 23.02
C ARG A 88 -9.08 8.47 22.28
N PHE A 89 -8.63 8.58 21.03
CA PHE A 89 -8.04 7.46 20.32
C PHE A 89 -6.58 7.31 20.67
N ASN A 90 -6.13 6.07 20.78
CA ASN A 90 -4.72 5.73 20.78
C ASN A 90 -4.53 4.53 19.85
N PHE A 91 -3.87 4.75 18.73
CA PHE A 91 -3.57 3.68 17.76
C PHE A 91 -2.20 3.03 18.01
N GLY A 92 -1.47 3.47 19.05
CA GLY A 92 -0.12 3.01 19.37
C GLY A 92 0.91 4.13 19.47
N ASP A 93 0.53 5.38 19.20
CA ASP A 93 1.44 6.55 19.20
C ASP A 93 1.87 6.97 20.61
N SER A 94 1.16 6.47 21.63
CA SER A 94 1.50 6.62 23.04
C SER A 94 1.27 5.30 23.77
N ALA A 95 1.83 5.14 24.97
CA ALA A 95 1.59 3.94 25.78
C ALA A 95 0.08 3.72 26.00
N PHE A 96 -0.37 2.48 25.83
CA PHE A 96 -1.75 2.09 26.13
C PHE A 96 -1.97 2.03 27.64
N ASP A 97 -3.11 2.53 28.12
CA ASP A 97 -3.50 2.39 29.53
C ASP A 97 -3.60 0.91 29.94
N PHE A 98 -4.07 0.07 29.01
CA PHE A 98 -4.11 -1.39 29.13
C PHE A 98 -3.45 -2.01 27.90
N PRO A 99 -2.15 -2.35 27.97
CA PRO A 99 -1.43 -2.95 26.86
C PRO A 99 -2.07 -4.28 26.41
N PRO A 100 -2.06 -4.57 25.10
CA PRO A 100 -2.58 -5.85 24.61
C PRO A 100 -1.68 -7.01 25.08
N PRO A 101 -2.17 -8.26 25.07
CA PRO A 101 -1.34 -9.43 25.32
C PRO A 101 -0.14 -9.53 24.36
N ASN A 102 0.82 -10.38 24.70
CA ASN A 102 1.96 -10.67 23.81
C ASN A 102 1.49 -11.14 22.43
N GLY A 103 2.16 -10.69 21.37
CA GLY A 103 1.87 -11.05 19.98
C GLY A 103 0.96 -10.07 19.23
N TRP A 104 0.39 -9.08 19.91
CA TRP A 104 -0.39 -8.02 19.27
C TRP A 104 0.48 -6.84 18.85
N ILE A 105 0.16 -6.25 17.71
CA ILE A 105 0.84 -5.08 17.14
C ILE A 105 -0.15 -3.92 17.10
N ALA A 106 0.27 -2.75 17.58
CA ALA A 106 -0.54 -1.55 17.54
C ALA A 106 -0.84 -1.13 16.08
N THR A 107 -2.01 -0.55 15.81
CA THR A 107 -2.40 -0.15 14.45
C THR A 107 -1.42 0.86 13.84
N SER A 108 -0.91 1.81 14.62
CA SER A 108 0.13 2.75 14.14
C SER A 108 1.49 2.09 13.92
N SER A 109 1.69 0.89 14.47
CA SER A 109 2.84 0.02 14.17
C SER A 109 2.54 -0.95 13.00
N GLY A 110 1.33 -0.94 12.44
CA GLY A 110 0.87 -1.80 11.35
C GLY A 110 1.55 -1.44 10.02
N SER A 111 2.39 -2.36 9.55
CA SER A 111 3.27 -2.29 8.37
C SER A 111 3.66 -0.87 7.94
N VAL A 112 4.71 -0.33 8.57
CA VAL A 112 5.61 0.59 7.86
C VAL A 112 5.95 -0.11 6.56
N TYR A 113 5.47 0.41 5.43
CA TYR A 113 5.86 -0.08 4.12
C TYR A 113 7.39 -0.02 4.08
N LYS A 114 8.02 -1.20 4.11
CA LYS A 114 9.47 -1.34 4.02
C LYS A 114 9.83 -1.64 2.59
N SER A 115 10.73 -0.84 2.04
CA SER A 115 11.33 -1.09 0.74
C SER A 115 11.87 -2.51 0.68
N LYS A 116 11.46 -3.27 -0.33
CA LYS A 116 11.99 -4.62 -0.54
C LYS A 116 13.33 -4.51 -1.26
N PRO A 117 14.38 -5.23 -0.82
CA PRO A 117 15.63 -5.33 -1.56
C PRO A 117 15.38 -5.70 -3.02
N ASN A 118 16.00 -4.95 -3.94
CA ASN A 118 15.97 -5.18 -5.39
C ASN A 118 14.58 -5.13 -6.06
N ALA A 119 13.50 -4.88 -5.32
CA ALA A 119 12.13 -5.01 -5.80
C ALA A 119 11.33 -3.71 -5.57
N PRO A 120 11.51 -2.68 -6.41
CA PRO A 120 10.86 -1.39 -6.24
C PRO A 120 9.34 -1.48 -6.37
N LEU A 121 8.64 -0.53 -5.73
CA LEU A 121 7.19 -0.35 -5.86
C LEU A 121 6.82 0.42 -7.12
N ALA A 122 7.66 1.38 -7.52
CA ALA A 122 7.47 2.20 -8.70
C ALA A 122 8.69 2.12 -9.63
N LEU A 123 8.42 1.99 -10.92
CA LEU A 123 9.41 2.01 -11.99
C LEU A 123 9.03 3.08 -13.01
N ILE A 124 9.93 4.04 -13.22
CA ILE A 124 9.80 5.14 -14.17
C ILE A 124 10.87 4.97 -15.25
N ILE A 125 10.44 4.89 -16.50
CA ILE A 125 11.33 4.74 -17.66
C ILE A 125 11.36 6.07 -18.43
N GLU A 126 12.58 6.52 -18.69
CA GLU A 126 12.89 7.78 -19.38
C GLU A 126 13.78 7.47 -20.60
N PRO A 127 13.58 8.13 -21.77
CA PRO A 127 14.29 7.75 -23.00
C PRO A 127 15.76 8.15 -23.00
N SER A 128 16.15 9.16 -22.21
CA SER A 128 17.52 9.66 -22.13
C SER A 128 18.02 9.75 -20.69
N ARG A 129 19.34 9.89 -20.55
CA ARG A 129 20.00 10.02 -19.24
C ARG A 129 19.64 11.35 -18.59
N GLU A 130 19.61 12.40 -19.39
CA GLU A 130 19.36 13.77 -18.96
C GLU A 130 17.94 13.90 -18.40
N LEU A 131 16.95 13.25 -19.03
CA LEU A 131 15.58 13.22 -18.55
C LEU A 131 15.45 12.38 -17.27
N ALA A 132 16.09 11.20 -17.23
CA ALA A 132 16.14 10.38 -16.02
C ALA A 132 16.73 11.14 -14.82
N GLU A 133 17.82 11.88 -15.02
CA GLU A 133 18.43 12.73 -13.99
C GLU A 133 17.49 13.86 -13.54
N GLN A 134 16.79 14.51 -14.47
CA GLN A 134 15.83 15.55 -14.16
C GLN A 134 14.67 15.02 -13.31
N THR A 135 14.03 13.93 -13.74
CA THR A 135 12.93 13.28 -13.02
C THR A 135 13.37 12.85 -11.61
N TYR A 136 14.55 12.23 -11.51
CA TYR A 136 15.15 11.84 -10.24
C TYR A 136 15.35 13.02 -9.27
N GLU A 137 15.89 14.15 -9.75
CA GLU A 137 16.08 15.33 -8.92
C GLU A 137 14.75 15.98 -8.51
N GLN A 138 13.70 15.89 -9.33
CA GLN A 138 12.36 16.34 -8.91
C GLN A 138 11.81 15.46 -7.78
N ILE A 139 11.93 14.13 -7.88
CA ILE A 139 11.54 13.20 -6.81
C ILE A 139 12.25 13.55 -5.50
N LYS A 140 13.56 13.83 -5.56
CA LYS A 140 14.35 14.27 -4.40
C LYS A 140 13.90 15.58 -3.78
N LYS A 141 13.31 16.50 -4.55
CA LYS A 141 12.74 17.74 -4.01
C LYS A 141 11.41 17.46 -3.31
N PHE A 142 10.54 16.67 -3.92
CA PHE A 142 9.23 16.35 -3.36
C PHE A 142 9.32 15.47 -2.11
N LYS A 143 10.21 14.46 -2.09
CA LYS A 143 10.30 13.52 -0.96
C LYS A 143 10.67 14.18 0.37
N ARG A 144 11.30 15.36 0.35
CA ARG A 144 11.68 16.09 1.59
C ARG A 144 10.48 16.46 2.45
N TYR A 145 9.28 16.50 1.85
CA TYR A 145 8.03 16.79 2.54
C TYR A 145 7.29 15.52 3.01
N LEU A 146 7.82 14.33 2.72
CA LEU A 146 7.26 13.03 3.12
C LEU A 146 8.15 12.39 4.18
N LYS A 147 7.69 12.35 5.43
CA LYS A 147 8.51 11.87 6.56
C LYS A 147 8.19 10.46 7.01
N ASP A 148 6.96 9.99 6.78
CA ASP A 148 6.53 8.67 7.23
C ASP A 148 5.44 8.07 6.30
N PRO A 149 5.80 7.12 5.42
CA PRO A 149 7.16 6.73 5.07
C PRO A 149 7.86 7.80 4.21
N CYS A 150 9.20 7.91 4.33
CA CYS A 150 10.03 8.69 3.41
C CYS A 150 10.46 7.80 2.23
N PRO A 151 10.02 8.06 0.99
CA PRO A 151 10.35 7.22 -0.15
C PRO A 151 11.86 7.20 -0.44
N ARG A 152 12.36 6.03 -0.81
CA ARG A 152 13.73 5.81 -1.26
C ARG A 152 13.77 5.65 -2.76
N GLU A 153 14.56 6.47 -3.41
CA GLU A 153 14.71 6.52 -4.86
C GLU A 153 16.11 6.07 -5.29
N CYS A 154 16.21 5.51 -6.50
CA CYS A 154 17.48 5.15 -7.13
C CYS A 154 17.44 5.47 -8.62
N LEU A 155 18.59 5.94 -9.15
CA LEU A 155 18.77 6.28 -10.56
C LEU A 155 19.60 5.21 -11.28
N LEU A 156 18.97 4.52 -12.23
CA LEU A 156 19.57 3.44 -13.01
C LEU A 156 19.83 3.88 -14.45
N ILE A 157 20.99 4.52 -14.65
CA ILE A 157 21.48 4.93 -15.97
C ILE A 157 22.83 4.27 -16.29
N GLY A 158 23.12 4.11 -17.58
CA GLY A 158 24.42 3.62 -18.05
C GLY A 158 25.55 4.59 -17.65
N GLY A 159 26.80 4.11 -17.58
CA GLY A 159 27.97 4.95 -17.26
C GLY A 159 28.03 5.53 -15.84
N ALA A 160 27.05 5.22 -14.97
CA ALA A 160 27.12 5.51 -13.54
C ALA A 160 27.86 4.39 -12.77
N ASN A 161 28.18 4.65 -11.49
CA ASN A 161 28.87 3.68 -10.65
C ASN A 161 27.97 2.46 -10.38
N SER A 162 28.27 1.35 -11.05
CA SER A 162 27.48 0.12 -10.96
C SER A 162 27.45 -0.49 -9.57
N LYS A 163 28.55 -0.36 -8.80
CA LYS A 163 28.60 -0.87 -7.43
C LYS A 163 27.65 -0.08 -6.53
N GLN A 164 27.67 1.24 -6.64
CA GLN A 164 26.79 2.10 -5.86
C GLN A 164 25.30 1.82 -6.17
N GLN A 165 24.94 1.72 -7.46
CA GLN A 165 23.58 1.35 -7.86
C GLN A 165 23.15 0.02 -7.24
N MET A 166 24.04 -0.98 -7.24
CA MET A 166 23.74 -2.29 -6.69
C MET A 166 23.59 -2.26 -5.17
N ASP A 167 24.46 -1.53 -4.46
CA ASP A 167 24.39 -1.36 -3.02
C ASP A 167 23.08 -0.64 -2.62
N GLU A 168 22.66 0.38 -3.38
CA GLU A 168 21.38 1.05 -3.20
C GLU A 168 20.20 0.10 -3.39
N LEU A 169 20.15 -0.66 -4.49
CA LEU A 169 19.12 -1.66 -4.75
C LEU A 169 19.03 -2.71 -3.63
N HIS A 170 20.18 -3.26 -3.21
CA HIS A 170 20.26 -4.25 -2.14
C HIS A 170 19.75 -3.72 -0.79
N SER A 171 20.01 -2.45 -0.51
CA SER A 171 19.52 -1.81 0.71
C SER A 171 18.01 -1.56 0.70
N GLY A 172 17.34 -1.76 -0.44
CA GLY A 172 15.90 -1.57 -0.63
C GLY A 172 15.59 -0.17 -1.17
N VAL A 173 14.87 -0.12 -2.28
CA VAL A 173 14.41 1.11 -2.93
C VAL A 173 12.92 1.01 -3.22
N ASP A 174 12.24 2.15 -3.25
CA ASP A 174 10.80 2.25 -3.52
C ASP A 174 10.52 2.70 -4.94
N ILE A 175 11.31 3.67 -5.42
CA ILE A 175 11.15 4.29 -6.73
C ILE A 175 12.44 4.11 -7.50
N VAL A 176 12.36 3.52 -8.68
CA VAL A 176 13.46 3.46 -9.63
C VAL A 176 13.14 4.37 -10.81
N VAL A 177 14.04 5.29 -11.12
CA VAL A 177 14.06 6.03 -12.38
C VAL A 177 15.18 5.45 -13.23
N ALA A 178 14.90 5.07 -14.47
CA ALA A 178 15.86 4.32 -15.27
C ALA A 178 15.80 4.66 -16.76
N THR A 179 16.96 4.55 -17.41
CA THR A 179 17.04 4.46 -18.87
C THR A 179 16.88 3.01 -19.34
N PRO A 180 16.26 2.75 -20.51
CA PRO A 180 15.95 1.41 -21.01
C PRO A 180 17.12 0.42 -20.97
N GLY A 181 18.27 0.72 -21.59
CA GLY A 181 19.38 -0.23 -21.67
C GLY A 181 19.85 -0.74 -20.30
N ARG A 182 20.09 0.18 -19.35
CA ARG A 182 20.52 -0.19 -18.00
C ARG A 182 19.46 -0.97 -17.23
N LEU A 183 18.19 -0.64 -17.43
CA LEU A 183 17.07 -1.34 -16.82
C LEU A 183 16.95 -2.79 -17.33
N ASP A 184 17.04 -2.99 -18.65
CA ASP A 184 16.95 -4.32 -19.27
C ASP A 184 18.08 -5.23 -18.77
N ASP A 185 19.30 -4.71 -18.65
CA ASP A 185 20.45 -5.43 -18.12
C ASP A 185 20.20 -5.94 -16.69
N LEU A 186 19.69 -5.07 -15.81
CA LEU A 186 19.48 -5.39 -14.40
C LEU A 186 18.32 -6.37 -14.20
N ILE A 187 17.26 -6.29 -15.00
CA ILE A 187 16.15 -7.25 -14.98
C ILE A 187 16.61 -8.60 -15.53
N SER A 188 17.33 -8.59 -16.65
CA SER A 188 17.82 -9.81 -17.32
C SER A 188 18.78 -10.61 -16.44
N THR A 189 19.61 -9.91 -15.65
CA THR A 189 20.52 -10.52 -14.67
C THR A 189 19.87 -10.87 -13.33
N GLN A 190 18.55 -10.65 -13.17
CA GLN A 190 17.81 -10.82 -11.91
C GLN A 190 18.34 -9.95 -10.75
N SER A 191 19.09 -8.89 -11.07
CA SER A 191 19.56 -7.91 -10.09
C SER A 191 18.46 -6.92 -9.69
N LEU A 192 17.47 -6.72 -10.56
CA LEU A 192 16.24 -5.98 -10.29
C LEU A 192 15.03 -6.90 -10.50
N LEU A 193 14.16 -6.98 -9.51
CA LEU A 193 12.96 -7.83 -9.52
C LEU A 193 11.70 -6.98 -9.72
N LEU A 194 10.80 -7.45 -10.57
CA LEU A 194 9.53 -6.75 -10.88
C LEU A 194 8.34 -7.23 -10.03
N SER A 195 8.57 -8.19 -9.13
CA SER A 195 7.52 -8.85 -8.32
C SER A 195 6.75 -7.90 -7.40
N ASN A 196 7.35 -6.77 -7.02
CA ASN A 196 6.74 -5.77 -6.13
C ASN A 196 6.23 -4.52 -6.85
N CYS A 197 6.53 -4.36 -8.15
CA CYS A 197 6.24 -3.13 -8.88
C CYS A 197 4.73 -2.93 -9.08
N ARG A 198 4.14 -1.91 -8.46
CA ARG A 198 2.70 -1.54 -8.57
C ARG A 198 2.47 -0.31 -9.43
N PHE A 199 3.49 0.50 -9.70
CA PHE A 199 3.42 1.66 -10.57
C PHE A 199 4.44 1.53 -11.69
N PHE A 200 3.96 1.47 -12.92
CA PHE A 200 4.79 1.40 -14.11
C PHE A 200 4.57 2.64 -14.97
N VAL A 201 5.57 3.51 -15.04
CA VAL A 201 5.48 4.82 -15.67
C VAL A 201 6.40 4.85 -16.89
N LEU A 202 5.83 5.23 -18.03
CA LEU A 202 6.56 5.50 -19.27
C LEU A 202 6.46 7.00 -19.54
N ASP A 203 7.53 7.74 -19.29
CA ASP A 203 7.60 9.13 -19.66
C ASP A 203 8.23 9.29 -21.05
N GLU A 204 7.82 10.35 -21.76
CA GLU A 204 8.13 10.57 -23.17
C GLU A 204 8.01 9.29 -24.02
N CYS A 205 6.86 8.61 -23.91
CA CYS A 205 6.65 7.29 -24.53
C CYS A 205 6.88 7.28 -26.05
N ASP A 206 6.60 8.38 -26.74
CA ASP A 206 6.93 8.58 -28.15
C ASP A 206 8.45 8.60 -28.41
N GLY A 207 9.23 9.20 -27.52
CA GLY A 207 10.69 9.11 -27.53
C GLY A 207 11.18 7.68 -27.33
N LEU A 208 10.61 6.96 -26.36
CA LEU A 208 10.94 5.55 -26.11
C LEU A 208 10.67 4.64 -27.33
N LEU A 209 9.52 4.83 -27.99
CA LEU A 209 9.17 4.08 -29.19
C LEU A 209 10.05 4.44 -30.38
N SER A 210 10.32 5.72 -30.58
CA SER A 210 11.18 6.21 -31.67
C SER A 210 12.61 5.70 -31.55
N ALA A 211 13.09 5.52 -30.31
CA ALA A 211 14.40 4.92 -30.01
C ALA A 211 14.41 3.38 -30.10
N GLY A 212 13.28 2.74 -30.44
CA GLY A 212 13.21 1.29 -30.65
C GLY A 212 12.98 0.45 -29.39
N TYR A 213 12.58 1.06 -28.26
CA TYR A 213 12.41 0.32 -27.00
C TYR A 213 11.02 -0.31 -26.80
N GLY A 214 10.12 -0.24 -27.78
CA GLY A 214 8.75 -0.76 -27.66
C GLY A 214 8.67 -2.24 -27.26
N ASP A 215 9.49 -3.08 -27.88
CA ASP A 215 9.52 -4.52 -27.56
C ASP A 215 10.02 -4.78 -26.14
N MET A 216 11.03 -4.03 -25.70
CA MET A 216 11.56 -4.13 -24.33
C MET A 216 10.49 -3.74 -23.31
N VAL A 217 9.80 -2.61 -23.52
CA VAL A 217 8.71 -2.16 -22.65
C VAL A 217 7.61 -3.21 -22.56
N SER A 218 7.22 -3.81 -23.69
CA SER A 218 6.22 -4.89 -23.73
C SER A 218 6.68 -6.13 -22.94
N ARG A 219 7.95 -6.54 -23.08
CA ARG A 219 8.52 -7.66 -22.30
C ARG A 219 8.53 -7.37 -20.80
N ILE A 220 8.99 -6.20 -20.39
CA ILE A 220 9.01 -5.80 -18.97
C ILE A 220 7.59 -5.79 -18.42
N HIS A 221 6.65 -5.15 -19.12
CA HIS A 221 5.27 -5.09 -18.67
C HIS A 221 4.69 -6.49 -18.43
N LYS A 222 4.92 -7.46 -19.34
CA LYS A 222 4.45 -8.85 -19.16
C LYS A 222 5.01 -9.55 -17.93
N GLN A 223 6.20 -9.18 -17.48
CA GLN A 223 6.83 -9.75 -16.28
C GLN A 223 6.31 -9.13 -14.97
N ILE A 224 5.67 -7.95 -15.01
CA ILE A 224 5.10 -7.31 -13.82
C ILE A 224 3.75 -7.97 -13.46
N PRO A 225 3.57 -8.45 -12.21
CA PRO A 225 2.29 -9.03 -11.76
C PRO A 225 1.12 -8.05 -11.94
N LYS A 226 0.00 -8.46 -12.55
CA LYS A 226 -1.14 -7.55 -12.78
C LYS A 226 -2.03 -7.35 -11.57
N ALA A 227 -2.15 -8.39 -10.76
CA ALA A 227 -2.82 -8.38 -9.47
C ALA A 227 -1.98 -9.19 -8.48
N THR A 228 -1.97 -8.74 -7.23
CA THR A 228 -1.32 -9.44 -6.12
C THR A 228 -2.38 -10.01 -5.18
N ALA A 229 -2.00 -10.97 -4.33
CA ALA A 229 -2.92 -11.70 -3.45
C ALA A 229 -3.65 -10.79 -2.43
N ASP A 230 -3.07 -9.63 -2.13
CA ASP A 230 -3.61 -8.56 -1.29
C ASP A 230 -4.61 -7.64 -2.04
N GLY A 231 -4.95 -7.96 -3.30
CA GLY A 231 -5.93 -7.21 -4.10
C GLY A 231 -5.39 -5.97 -4.80
N ASN A 232 -4.11 -5.64 -4.61
CA ASN A 232 -3.48 -4.51 -5.28
C ASN A 232 -3.26 -4.80 -6.78
N ARG A 233 -3.55 -3.80 -7.64
CA ARG A 233 -3.42 -3.91 -9.09
C ARG A 233 -2.27 -3.05 -9.60
N LEU A 234 -1.65 -3.48 -10.69
CA LEU A 234 -0.68 -2.66 -11.40
C LEU A 234 -1.38 -1.42 -11.96
N GLN A 235 -0.82 -0.24 -11.69
CA GLN A 235 -1.18 1.01 -12.33
C GLN A 235 -0.12 1.34 -13.37
N MET A 236 -0.55 1.53 -14.61
CA MET A 236 0.33 1.95 -15.70
C MET A 236 0.01 3.40 -16.07
N ILE A 237 1.04 4.24 -16.13
CA ILE A 237 0.93 5.65 -16.51
C ILE A 237 1.80 5.85 -17.75
N VAL A 238 1.23 6.44 -18.80
CA VAL A 238 1.92 6.73 -20.05
C VAL A 238 1.81 8.23 -20.32
N CYS A 239 2.94 8.91 -20.31
CA CYS A 239 3.07 10.32 -20.66
C CYS A 239 3.70 10.41 -22.05
N SER A 240 3.12 11.22 -22.93
CA SER A 240 3.63 11.41 -24.29
C SER A 240 3.13 12.74 -24.85
N ALA A 241 4.00 13.44 -25.58
CA ALA A 241 3.62 14.67 -26.28
C ALA A 241 2.77 14.39 -27.53
N THR A 242 2.92 13.21 -28.15
CA THR A 242 2.28 12.86 -29.42
C THR A 242 1.30 11.68 -29.29
N LEU A 243 0.14 11.93 -28.68
CA LEU A 243 -0.94 10.94 -28.52
C LEU A 243 -1.58 10.45 -29.83
N HIS A 244 -1.24 11.04 -30.99
CA HIS A 244 -1.75 10.63 -32.29
C HIS A 244 -1.06 9.38 -32.86
N SER A 245 0.08 8.98 -32.31
CA SER A 245 0.77 7.76 -32.72
C SER A 245 -0.08 6.52 -32.40
N MET A 246 -0.42 5.74 -33.43
CA MET A 246 -1.11 4.46 -33.28
C MET A 246 -0.35 3.50 -32.36
N ASP A 247 0.98 3.59 -32.33
CA ASP A 247 1.81 2.69 -31.53
C ASP A 247 1.78 3.06 -30.04
N VAL A 248 1.74 4.36 -29.70
CA VAL A 248 1.51 4.81 -28.32
C VAL A 248 0.12 4.36 -27.83
N LYS A 249 -0.91 4.53 -28.68
CA LYS A 249 -2.27 4.06 -28.35
C LYS A 249 -2.34 2.54 -28.19
N ARG A 250 -1.69 1.78 -29.07
CA ARG A 250 -1.61 0.32 -28.96
C ARG A 250 -0.90 -0.08 -27.67
N LEU A 251 0.18 0.58 -27.31
CA LEU A 251 0.90 0.29 -26.07
C LEU A 251 0.04 0.60 -24.83
N ALA A 252 -0.70 1.70 -24.83
CA ALA A 252 -1.62 2.03 -23.74
C ALA A 252 -2.83 1.09 -23.65
N VAL A 253 -3.41 0.68 -24.79
CA VAL A 253 -4.64 -0.12 -24.84
C VAL A 253 -4.38 -1.63 -24.71
N SER A 254 -3.34 -2.16 -25.36
CA SER A 254 -3.02 -3.60 -25.34
C SER A 254 -2.49 -4.08 -23.99
N GLN A 255 -2.07 -3.16 -23.13
CA GLN A 255 -1.51 -3.43 -21.81
C GLN A 255 -2.49 -3.12 -20.67
N ALA A 256 -3.65 -2.52 -20.99
CA ALA A 256 -4.73 -2.21 -20.05
C ALA A 256 -5.83 -3.29 -19.99
N LEU A 257 -5.77 -4.29 -20.88
CA LEU A 257 -6.59 -5.50 -20.89
C LEU A 257 -5.79 -6.70 -20.35
#